data_AF-A0A378LBJ7-F1
#
_entry.id   AF-A0A378LBJ7-F1
#
_cell.length_a   1.000
_cell.length_b   1.000
_cell.length_c   1.000
_cell.angle_alpha   90.00
_cell.angle_beta   90.00
_cell.angle_gamma   90.00
#
_symmetry.space_group_name_H-M   'P 1'
#
loop_
_entity.id
_entity.type
_entity.pdbx_description
1 polymer ?
#
loop_
_entity_poly.entity_id
_entity_poly.type
_entity_poly.pdbx_seq_one_letter_code
_entity_poly.pdbx_strand_id
1 'polypeptide(L)'
;MTKFILSLLFSLVANITFAETDYCQLALENLYAKQSDLISVIKINTNKTSLYSSTVETSKDCQNYAPLFSVKNPDVIKTKGGLCAVLPADEIKPGLCSLHLKLCISEKDCQNLIIKLTTENNHYTKADPAYYEMDF
;
A
#
# COMPACT_ATOMS: atom_id res chain seq x y z
N MET A 1 -4.97 -61.74 -32.75
CA MET A 1 -4.94 -60.43 -33.41
C MET A 1 -5.63 -59.40 -32.54
N THR A 2 -4.87 -58.37 -32.17
CA THR A 2 -5.25 -57.01 -31.70
C THR A 2 -6.30 -56.82 -30.59
N LYS A 3 -5.75 -56.48 -29.42
CA LYS A 3 -6.33 -55.72 -28.30
C LYS A 3 -6.76 -54.31 -28.75
N PHE A 4 -7.83 -53.76 -28.18
CA PHE A 4 -7.99 -52.31 -27.99
C PHE A 4 -8.72 -52.05 -26.67
N ILE A 5 -7.96 -51.71 -25.63
CA ILE A 5 -8.49 -51.11 -24.40
C ILE A 5 -8.36 -49.60 -24.62
N LEU A 6 -9.48 -48.93 -24.86
CA LEU A 6 -9.54 -47.49 -25.01
C LEU A 6 -9.47 -46.86 -23.61
N SER A 7 -8.26 -46.53 -23.17
CA SER A 7 -8.05 -45.77 -21.93
C SER A 7 -8.23 -44.29 -22.24
N LEU A 8 -9.36 -43.72 -21.81
CA LEU A 8 -9.62 -42.28 -21.91
C LEU A 8 -8.94 -41.59 -20.72
N LEU A 9 -7.68 -41.18 -20.91
CA LEU A 9 -6.97 -40.32 -19.97
C LEU A 9 -7.50 -38.89 -20.09
N PHE A 10 -8.47 -38.54 -19.25
CA PHE A 10 -8.84 -37.15 -18.99
C PHE A 10 -7.70 -36.49 -18.20
N SER A 11 -6.78 -35.82 -18.89
CA SER A 11 -5.85 -34.89 -18.27
C SER A 11 -6.63 -33.67 -17.81
N LEU A 12 -7.08 -33.71 -16.55
CA LEU A 12 -7.59 -32.54 -15.85
C LEU A 12 -6.40 -31.60 -15.60
N VAL A 13 -6.15 -30.69 -16.55
CA VAL A 13 -5.15 -29.63 -16.38
C VAL A 13 -5.73 -28.68 -15.33
N ALA A 14 -5.40 -28.92 -14.06
CA ALA A 14 -5.62 -27.94 -13.02
C ALA A 14 -4.78 -26.71 -13.38
N ASN A 15 -5.40 -25.73 -14.03
CA ASN A 15 -4.86 -24.39 -14.10
C ASN A 15 -4.84 -23.88 -12.66
N ILE A 16 -3.71 -24.07 -11.99
CA ILE A 16 -3.43 -23.42 -10.72
C ILE A 16 -3.25 -21.94 -11.08
N THR A 17 -4.35 -21.21 -11.13
CA THR A 17 -4.30 -19.75 -11.15
C THR A 17 -3.72 -19.35 -9.80
N PHE A 18 -2.47 -18.88 -9.80
CA PHE A 18 -1.93 -18.17 -8.64
C PHE A 18 -2.80 -16.93 -8.46
N ALA A 19 -3.77 -17.01 -7.57
CA ALA A 19 -4.54 -15.85 -7.17
C ALA A 19 -3.55 -14.88 -6.52
N GLU A 20 -3.27 -13.76 -7.20
CA GLU A 20 -2.48 -12.67 -6.59
C GLU A 20 -3.13 -12.31 -5.26
N THR A 21 -2.37 -12.43 -4.17
CA THR A 21 -2.84 -12.12 -2.83
C THR A 21 -3.23 -10.66 -2.74
N ASP A 22 -4.41 -10.37 -2.20
CA ASP A 22 -4.84 -9.01 -1.92
C ASP A 22 -4.14 -8.50 -0.66
N TYR A 23 -2.85 -8.17 -0.80
CA TYR A 23 -2.04 -7.60 0.27
C TYR A 23 -2.62 -6.33 0.88
N CYS A 24 -3.43 -5.57 0.13
CA CYS A 24 -4.05 -4.36 0.64
C CYS A 24 -5.24 -4.68 1.55
N GLN A 25 -6.03 -5.68 1.20
CA GLN A 25 -7.06 -6.21 2.08
C GLN A 25 -6.45 -6.78 3.38
N LEU A 26 -5.34 -7.52 3.29
CA LEU A 26 -4.65 -8.03 4.48
C LEU A 26 -4.08 -6.89 5.34
N ALA A 27 -3.48 -5.86 4.73
CA ALA A 27 -2.97 -4.70 5.44
C ALA A 27 -4.12 -3.91 6.11
N LEU A 28 -5.27 -3.80 5.45
CA LEU A 28 -6.46 -3.15 6.00
C LEU A 28 -7.03 -3.91 7.21
N GLU A 29 -7.07 -5.24 7.14
CA GLU A 29 -7.47 -6.07 8.28
C GLU A 29 -6.49 -5.91 9.45
N ASN A 30 -5.19 -5.88 9.16
CA ASN A 30 -4.17 -5.61 10.17
C ASN A 30 -4.30 -4.20 10.74
N LEU A 31 -4.56 -3.15 9.96
CA LEU A 31 -4.74 -1.77 10.43
C LEU A 31 -5.78 -1.66 11.55
N TYR A 32 -6.86 -2.44 11.46
CA TYR A 32 -7.94 -2.43 12.46
C TYR A 32 -7.82 -3.53 13.53
N ALA A 33 -6.76 -4.32 13.52
CA ALA A 33 -6.48 -5.30 14.56
C ALA A 33 -6.08 -4.61 15.88
N LYS A 34 -6.36 -5.28 17.01
CA LYS A 34 -6.12 -4.74 18.36
C LYS A 34 -4.65 -4.43 18.67
N GLN A 35 -3.71 -5.07 17.96
CA GLN A 35 -2.26 -4.93 18.14
C GLN A 35 -1.60 -4.77 16.77
N SER A 36 -1.86 -3.64 16.12
CA SER A 36 -1.27 -3.30 14.83
C SER A 36 -0.23 -2.23 14.98
N ASP A 37 0.91 -2.42 14.33
CA ASP A 37 1.92 -1.40 14.15
C ASP A 37 1.63 -0.54 12.91
N LEU A 38 0.64 -0.91 12.08
CA LEU A 38 0.20 -0.12 10.95
C LEU A 38 -0.73 1.01 11.41
N ILE A 39 -0.46 2.23 10.94
CA ILE A 39 -1.31 3.39 11.22
C ILE A 39 -1.94 3.98 9.96
N SER A 40 -1.46 3.63 8.77
CA SER A 40 -2.11 3.99 7.51
C SER A 40 -1.92 2.92 6.43
N VAL A 41 -2.94 2.76 5.59
CA VAL A 41 -2.93 1.93 4.37
C VAL A 41 -3.45 2.74 3.20
N ILE A 42 -2.71 2.74 2.09
CA ILE A 42 -3.07 3.43 0.85
C ILE A 42 -3.23 2.39 -0.24
N LYS A 43 -4.45 2.24 -0.73
CA LYS A 43 -4.76 1.42 -1.90
C LYS A 43 -4.68 2.29 -3.15
N ILE A 44 -3.88 1.88 -4.12
CA ILE A 44 -3.64 2.62 -5.36
C ILE A 44 -4.23 1.78 -6.49
N ASN A 45 -5.40 2.16 -6.98
CA ASN A 45 -6.07 1.49 -8.09
C ASN A 45 -5.40 1.94 -9.39
N THR A 46 -4.72 1.00 -10.04
CA THR A 46 -4.01 1.25 -11.30
C THR A 46 -3.77 -0.06 -12.04
N ASN A 47 -3.60 0.02 -13.36
CA ASN A 47 -3.13 -1.11 -14.16
C ASN A 47 -1.59 -1.23 -14.19
N LYS A 48 -0.86 -0.30 -13.57
CA LYS A 48 0.60 -0.33 -13.51
C LYS A 48 1.09 -1.34 -12.47
N THR A 49 2.23 -1.94 -12.75
CA THR A 49 2.87 -2.93 -11.86
C THR A 49 3.83 -2.29 -10.84
N SER A 50 4.10 -0.99 -10.96
CA SER A 50 4.93 -0.20 -10.05
C SER A 50 4.61 1.29 -10.18
N LEU A 51 4.96 2.09 -9.18
CA LEU A 51 4.93 3.55 -9.28
C LEU A 51 6.06 4.05 -10.19
N TYR A 52 5.78 5.09 -10.98
CA TYR A 52 6.80 5.83 -11.71
C TYR A 52 7.73 6.57 -10.74
N SER A 53 7.14 7.27 -9.77
CA SER A 53 7.86 7.95 -8.71
C SER A 53 6.98 8.09 -7.47
N SER A 54 7.62 8.25 -6.33
CA SER A 54 6.95 8.66 -5.10
C SER A 54 7.83 9.66 -4.34
N THR A 55 7.24 10.52 -3.54
CA THR A 55 7.95 11.52 -2.74
C THR A 55 7.20 11.70 -1.45
N VAL A 56 7.92 11.70 -0.32
CA VAL A 56 7.32 11.90 1.01
C VAL A 56 7.97 13.10 1.67
N GLU A 57 7.23 14.19 1.82
CA GLU A 57 7.66 15.38 2.54
C GLU A 57 7.09 15.38 3.96
N THR A 58 7.91 15.73 4.96
CA THR A 58 7.48 15.70 6.37
C THR A 58 7.26 17.10 6.93
N SER A 59 6.31 17.26 7.84
CA SER A 59 6.11 18.53 8.58
C SER A 59 6.12 18.30 10.09
N LYS A 60 6.79 19.21 10.81
CA LYS A 60 6.69 19.38 12.28
C LYS A 60 5.74 20.51 12.69
N ASP A 61 5.33 21.33 11.74
CA ASP A 61 4.36 22.38 11.98
C ASP A 61 2.96 21.78 11.78
N CYS A 62 2.25 21.67 12.91
CA CYS A 62 0.91 21.12 13.03
C CYS A 62 -0.18 22.12 12.61
N GLN A 63 0.16 23.40 12.36
CA GLN A 63 -0.77 24.45 11.97
C GLN A 63 -0.58 24.92 10.53
N ASN A 64 0.66 25.08 10.09
CA ASN A 64 1.00 25.45 8.71
C ASN A 64 1.92 24.41 8.10
N TYR A 65 1.70 24.08 6.82
CA TYR A 65 2.55 23.10 6.15
C TYR A 65 3.84 23.76 5.67
N ALA A 66 4.95 23.52 6.37
CA ALA A 66 6.28 23.84 5.88
C ALA A 66 6.96 22.51 5.47
N PRO A 67 7.15 22.23 4.17
CA PRO A 67 7.78 20.99 3.72
C PRO A 67 9.22 20.95 4.23
N LEU A 68 9.49 20.00 5.12
CA LEU A 68 10.82 19.75 5.66
C LEU A 68 11.23 18.35 5.21
N PHE A 69 11.93 18.33 4.08
CA PHE A 69 12.67 17.20 3.49
C PHE A 69 11.82 16.07 2.89
N SER A 70 12.19 15.72 1.65
CA SER A 70 11.77 14.49 0.97
C SER A 70 12.51 13.29 1.56
N VAL A 71 11.79 12.27 2.01
CA VAL A 71 12.32 10.99 2.50
C VAL A 71 12.04 9.89 1.46
N LYS A 72 12.79 8.78 1.57
CA LYS A 72 12.72 7.55 0.74
C LYS A 72 11.28 7.23 0.31
N ASN A 73 11.14 6.80 -0.94
CA ASN A 73 9.87 6.35 -1.50
C ASN A 73 9.21 5.29 -0.58
N PRO A 74 7.89 5.35 -0.34
CA PRO A 74 7.16 4.31 0.36
C PRO A 74 7.30 3.00 -0.41
N ASP A 75 7.52 1.91 0.33
CA ASP A 75 7.59 0.58 -0.25
C ASP A 75 6.17 0.18 -0.73
N VAL A 76 6.02 -0.01 -2.03
CA VAL A 76 4.75 -0.38 -2.69
C VAL A 76 4.78 -1.84 -3.12
N ILE A 77 3.76 -2.59 -2.72
CA ILE A 77 3.60 -4.02 -3.08
C ILE A 77 2.49 -4.14 -4.11
N LYS A 78 2.73 -4.92 -5.18
CA LYS A 78 1.70 -5.24 -6.17
C LYS A 78 0.59 -6.07 -5.52
N THR A 79 -0.65 -5.71 -5.78
CA THR A 79 -1.82 -6.40 -5.26
C THR A 79 -2.86 -6.65 -6.37
N LYS A 80 -3.90 -7.41 -6.06
CA LYS A 80 -5.00 -7.64 -6.98
C LYS A 80 -5.72 -6.32 -7.25
N GLY A 81 -5.58 -5.80 -8.48
CA GLY A 81 -6.24 -4.56 -8.89
C GLY A 81 -5.43 -3.27 -8.68
N GLY A 82 -4.14 -3.38 -8.31
CA GLY A 82 -3.26 -2.21 -8.27
C GLY A 82 -2.03 -2.37 -7.40
N LEU A 83 -1.71 -1.32 -6.64
CA LEU A 83 -0.58 -1.27 -5.72
C LEU A 83 -1.07 -0.97 -4.30
N CYS A 84 -0.28 -1.38 -3.32
CA CYS A 84 -0.55 -1.14 -1.92
C CYS A 84 0.65 -0.49 -1.26
N ALA A 85 0.45 0.63 -0.56
CA ALA A 85 1.44 1.23 0.32
C ALA A 85 0.93 1.18 1.76
N VAL A 86 1.83 0.91 2.70
CA VAL A 86 1.51 0.84 4.13
C VAL A 86 2.43 1.77 4.91
N LEU A 87 1.96 2.22 6.06
CA LEU A 87 2.73 3.08 6.96
C LEU A 87 2.77 2.47 8.36
N PRO A 88 3.87 1.77 8.71
CA PRO A 88 4.15 1.34 10.08
C PRO A 88 4.51 2.54 10.96
N ALA A 89 4.08 2.55 12.21
CA ALA A 89 4.33 3.63 13.16
C ALA A 89 5.82 3.79 13.53
N ASP A 90 6.54 2.67 13.62
CA ASP A 90 7.94 2.58 14.03
C ASP A 90 8.93 3.04 12.95
N GLU A 91 8.50 3.04 11.69
CA GLU A 91 9.29 3.56 10.57
C GLU A 91 9.23 5.10 10.45
N ILE A 92 8.35 5.77 11.20
CA ILE A 92 8.16 7.21 11.14
C ILE A 92 9.11 7.91 12.11
N LYS A 93 9.86 8.90 11.60
CA LYS A 93 10.69 9.77 12.45
C LYS A 93 9.84 10.44 13.53
N PRO A 94 10.32 10.54 14.78
CA PRO A 94 9.53 11.12 15.87
C PRO A 94 9.31 12.64 15.70
N GLY A 95 8.19 13.13 16.24
CA GLY A 95 7.86 14.56 16.31
C GLY A 95 7.36 15.19 15.00
N LEU A 96 6.86 14.39 14.08
CA LEU A 96 6.18 14.83 12.86
C LEU A 96 4.67 14.96 13.11
N CYS A 97 4.07 15.99 12.54
CA CYS A 97 2.63 16.23 12.58
C CYS A 97 1.92 15.67 11.34
N SER A 98 2.62 15.61 10.20
CA SER A 98 2.06 15.09 8.95
C SER A 98 3.11 14.61 7.96
N LEU A 99 2.66 13.76 7.05
CA LEU A 99 3.35 13.33 5.85
C LEU A 99 2.58 13.83 4.63
N HIS A 100 3.28 14.34 3.63
CA HIS A 100 2.71 14.69 2.34
C HIS A 100 3.33 13.78 1.29
N LEU A 101 2.50 12.93 0.72
CA LEU A 101 2.88 11.97 -0.28
C LEU A 101 2.49 12.49 -1.65
N LYS A 102 3.41 12.44 -2.59
CA LYS A 102 3.13 12.57 -4.02
C LYS A 102 3.39 11.24 -4.68
N LEU A 103 2.35 10.62 -5.23
CA LEU A 103 2.41 9.32 -5.90
C LEU A 103 2.16 9.54 -7.39
N CYS A 104 3.01 8.97 -8.25
CA CYS A 104 2.86 9.08 -9.70
C CYS A 104 2.89 7.70 -10.35
N ILE A 105 1.92 7.40 -11.22
CA ILE A 105 1.92 6.19 -12.06
C ILE A 105 2.50 6.43 -13.46
N SER A 106 2.67 7.70 -13.83
CA SER A 106 3.39 8.16 -15.02
C SER A 106 3.93 9.57 -14.81
N GLU A 107 4.75 10.09 -15.73
CA GLU A 107 5.27 11.47 -15.68
C GLU A 107 4.18 12.54 -15.60
N LYS A 108 3.00 12.26 -16.15
CA LYS A 108 1.89 13.22 -16.26
C LYS A 108 0.75 12.94 -15.31
N ASP A 109 0.85 11.85 -14.56
CA ASP A 109 -0.25 11.34 -13.74
C ASP A 109 0.23 11.11 -12.32
N CYS A 110 -0.03 12.13 -11.50
CA CYS A 110 0.44 12.25 -10.14
C CYS A 110 -0.69 12.77 -9.25
N GLN A 111 -0.80 12.21 -8.05
CA GLN A 111 -1.74 12.65 -7.04
C GLN A 111 -1.03 12.87 -5.72
N ASN A 112 -1.58 13.79 -4.91
CA ASN A 112 -1.05 14.13 -3.60
C ASN A 112 -1.99 13.64 -2.50
N LEU A 113 -1.42 13.19 -1.39
CA LEU A 113 -2.13 12.79 -0.18
C LEU A 113 -1.43 13.41 1.03
N ILE A 114 -2.20 14.02 1.91
CA ILE A 114 -1.70 14.48 3.22
C ILE A 114 -2.22 13.51 4.28
N ILE A 115 -1.30 12.96 5.06
CA ILE A 115 -1.58 12.09 6.19
C ILE A 115 -1.17 12.83 7.46
N LYS A 116 -2.14 13.18 8.31
CA LYS A 116 -1.88 13.74 9.64
C LYS A 116 -1.54 12.63 10.61
N LEU A 117 -0.62 12.90 11.53
CA LEU A 117 -0.11 11.93 12.50
C LEU A 117 -0.52 12.35 13.90
N THR A 118 -0.97 11.39 14.71
CA THR A 118 -1.25 11.60 16.13
C THR A 118 -0.30 10.78 16.97
N THR A 119 0.26 11.38 18.01
CA THR A 119 1.18 10.73 18.94
C THR A 119 0.62 10.68 20.35
N GLU A 120 0.81 9.56 21.04
CA GLU A 120 0.60 9.40 22.47
C GLU A 120 1.90 8.86 23.09
N ASN A 121 2.37 9.44 24.20
CA ASN A 121 3.63 9.04 24.85
C ASN A 121 4.83 8.97 23.88
N ASN A 122 4.97 9.92 22.97
CA ASN A 122 5.99 9.97 21.90
C ASN A 122 5.96 8.81 20.88
N HIS A 123 4.87 8.04 20.82
CA HIS A 123 4.67 6.99 19.82
C HIS A 123 3.49 7.37 18.92
N TYR A 124 3.59 7.11 17.62
CA TYR A 124 2.45 7.32 16.71
C TYR A 124 1.38 6.27 16.97
N THR A 125 0.14 6.72 17.18
CA THR A 125 -0.99 5.84 17.47
C THR A 125 -2.06 5.87 16.39
N LYS A 126 -2.13 6.96 15.60
CA LYS A 126 -3.14 7.13 14.55
C LYS A 126 -2.60 7.94 13.40
N ALA A 127 -3.12 7.66 12.22
CA ALA A 127 -2.97 8.51 11.05
C ALA A 127 -4.36 8.91 10.51
N ASP A 128 -4.43 10.08 9.87
CA ASP A 128 -5.64 10.58 9.22
C ASP A 128 -5.31 11.11 7.81
N PRO A 129 -5.72 10.40 6.73
CA PRO A 129 -6.55 9.21 6.76
C PRO A 129 -5.78 7.94 7.21
N ALA A 130 -6.48 7.07 7.95
CA ALA A 130 -5.98 5.73 8.28
C ALA A 130 -6.09 4.76 7.09
N TYR A 131 -7.12 4.91 6.26
CA TYR A 131 -7.25 4.21 4.99
C TYR A 131 -7.58 5.23 3.89
N TYR A 132 -6.88 5.14 2.76
CA TYR A 132 -7.15 5.96 1.59
C TYR A 132 -7.12 5.12 0.32
N GLU A 133 -8.06 5.38 -0.58
CA GLU A 133 -8.12 4.77 -1.91
C GLU A 133 -7.87 5.85 -2.95
N MET A 134 -6.89 5.61 -3.82
CA MET A 134 -6.42 6.53 -4.84
C MET A 134 -6.61 5.91 -6.22
N ASP A 135 -7.41 6.54 -7.07
CA ASP A 135 -7.73 6.06 -8.41
C ASP A 135 -6.92 6.80 -9.48
N PHE A 136 -6.15 6.07 -10.28
CA PHE A 136 -5.41 6.59 -11.44
C PHE A 136 -5.94 6.05 -12.77
#